data_AF-A0A2V9QRF3-F1
#
_entry.id   AF-A0A2V9QRF3-F1
#
_cell.length_a   1.000
_cell.length_b   1.000
_cell.length_c   1.000
_cell.angle_alpha   90.00
_cell.angle_beta   90.00
_cell.angle_gamma   90.00
#
_symmetry.space_group_name_H-M   'P 1'
#
loop_
_entity.id
_entity.type
_entity.pdbx_description
1 polymer ?
#
loop_
_entity_poly.entity_id
_entity_poly.type
_entity_poly.pdbx_seq_one_letter_code
_entity_poly.pdbx_strand_id
1 'polypeptide(L)'
;LLSELEGMEYYLVINKVDLPQRIGLENITGTPKAICQTSAKTGQGVELLKDTLVREFSQEKVLEREGAFVTSIRHEKLIGEALQATSRVRQSLQEQMPHEIVLLDLYATLRALNALTGETTVEDILDNIFSTFCIGK
;
A
#
# COMPACT_ATOMS: atom_id res chain seq x y z
N LEU A 1 14.48 11.31 20.20
CA LEU A 1 14.10 9.88 20.17
C LEU A 1 12.69 9.67 20.73
N LEU A 2 12.41 9.82 22.03
CA LEU A 2 11.01 9.69 22.52
C LEU A 2 10.14 10.92 22.17
N SER A 3 10.75 12.10 22.08
CA SER A 3 10.10 13.34 21.59
C SER A 3 9.76 13.32 20.10
N GLU A 4 10.37 12.42 19.32
CA GLU A 4 10.08 12.26 17.88
C GLU A 4 8.87 11.34 17.62
N LEU A 5 8.34 10.71 18.67
CA LEU A 5 7.19 9.82 18.61
C LEU A 5 5.87 10.55 18.88
N GLU A 6 5.89 11.87 19.08
CA GLU A 6 4.68 12.67 19.24
C GLU A 6 3.79 12.59 17.98
N GLY A 7 2.55 12.09 18.15
CA GLY A 7 1.59 11.91 17.08
C GLY A 7 1.74 10.62 16.27
N MET A 8 2.69 9.74 16.60
CA MET A 8 2.84 8.43 15.98
C MET A 8 2.26 7.33 16.85
N GLU A 9 1.67 6.30 16.23
CA GLU A 9 1.33 5.08 16.92
C GLU A 9 2.57 4.20 17.07
N TYR A 10 2.87 3.76 18.30
CA TYR A 10 4.04 2.93 18.56
C TYR A 10 3.80 1.88 19.64
N TYR A 11 4.59 0.81 19.57
CA TYR A 11 4.69 -0.24 20.59
C TYR A 11 5.99 -0.06 21.34
N LEU A 12 5.93 -0.07 22.67
CA LEU A 12 7.12 0.05 23.51
C LEU A 12 7.61 -1.34 23.92
N VAL A 13 8.86 -1.68 23.58
CA VAL A 13 9.48 -2.94 23.98
C VAL A 13 10.64 -2.66 24.93
N ILE A 14 10.48 -3.05 26.19
CA ILE A 14 11.50 -2.92 27.23
C ILE A 14 12.30 -4.22 27.26
N ASN A 15 13.48 -4.18 26.67
CA ASN A 15 14.37 -5.33 26.62
C ASN A 15 15.31 -5.39 27.85
N LYS A 16 15.90 -6.56 28.09
CA LYS A 16 16.84 -6.89 29.17
C LYS A 16 16.22 -6.99 30.57
N VAL A 17 15.00 -7.52 30.67
CA VAL A 17 14.36 -7.75 31.98
C VAL A 17 15.02 -8.84 32.83
N ASP A 18 16.01 -9.56 32.28
CA ASP A 18 16.91 -10.42 33.04
C ASP A 18 17.89 -9.66 33.95
N LEU A 19 17.97 -8.32 33.80
CA LEU A 19 18.79 -7.45 34.62
C LEU A 19 17.92 -6.50 35.46
N PRO A 20 18.44 -5.96 36.58
CA PRO A 20 17.75 -4.93 37.34
C PRO A 20 17.36 -3.74 36.45
N GLN A 21 16.07 -3.41 36.44
CA GLN A 21 15.53 -2.35 35.60
C GLN A 21 16.12 -0.99 36.02
N ARG A 22 16.78 -0.32 35.08
CA ARG A 22 17.36 1.02 35.28
C ARG A 22 16.59 2.12 34.53
N ILE A 23 15.55 1.75 33.79
CA ILE A 23 14.74 2.67 33.00
C ILE A 23 13.49 3.02 33.82
N GLY A 24 13.37 4.30 34.18
CA GLY A 24 12.14 4.89 34.72
C GLY A 24 11.15 5.14 33.59
N LEU A 25 9.93 4.61 33.74
CA LEU A 25 8.86 4.74 32.75
C LEU A 25 8.32 6.17 32.67
N GLU A 26 8.63 7.01 33.66
CA GLU A 26 8.27 8.43 33.72
C GLU A 26 8.89 9.29 32.60
N ASN A 27 9.92 8.82 31.92
CA ASN A 27 10.57 9.56 30.83
C ASN A 27 9.98 9.28 29.44
N ILE A 28 8.92 8.46 29.36
CA ILE A 28 8.30 8.06 28.10
C ILE A 28 7.20 9.06 27.76
N THR A 29 7.46 9.87 26.73
CA THR A 29 6.50 10.83 26.20
C THR A 29 5.50 10.13 25.27
N GLY A 30 4.20 10.33 25.51
CA GLY A 30 3.11 9.74 24.74
C GLY A 30 2.55 8.43 25.33
N THR A 31 1.43 7.96 24.79
CA THR A 31 0.78 6.70 25.20
C THR A 31 1.04 5.60 24.17
N PRO A 32 1.88 4.60 24.46
CA PRO A 32 2.10 3.47 23.55
C PRO A 32 0.81 2.64 23.40
N LYS A 33 0.64 2.00 22.24
CA LYS A 33 -0.45 1.03 22.01
C LYS A 33 -0.36 -0.17 22.93
N ALA A 34 0.87 -0.66 23.17
CA ALA A 34 1.14 -1.65 24.18
C ALA A 34 2.59 -1.52 24.69
N ILE A 35 2.80 -2.00 25.92
CA ILE A 35 4.13 -2.12 26.53
C ILE A 35 4.45 -3.61 26.70
N CYS A 36 5.55 -4.05 26.11
CA CYS A 36 6.01 -5.43 26.21
C CYS A 36 7.37 -5.48 26.92
N GLN A 37 7.50 -6.40 27.87
CA GLN A 37 8.74 -6.64 28.60
C GLN A 37 9.40 -7.91 28.09
N THR A 38 10.66 -7.81 27.66
CA THR A 38 11.37 -8.92 27.05
C THR A 38 12.80 -9.07 27.57
N SER A 39 13.31 -10.30 27.53
CA SER A 39 14.75 -10.55 27.53
C SER A 39 15.09 -11.28 26.24
N ALA A 40 15.70 -10.57 25.31
CA ALA A 40 16.21 -11.17 24.08
C ALA A 40 17.29 -12.24 24.34
N LYS A 41 17.92 -12.22 25.53
CA LYS A 41 18.94 -13.19 25.92
C LYS A 41 18.35 -14.52 26.38
N THR A 42 17.30 -14.47 27.20
CA THR A 42 16.66 -15.68 27.77
C THR A 42 15.45 -16.15 26.97
N GLY A 43 14.94 -15.31 26.06
CA GLY A 43 13.70 -15.54 25.32
C GLY A 43 12.43 -15.17 26.12
N GLN A 44 12.58 -14.72 27.38
CA GLN A 44 11.45 -14.33 28.21
C GLN A 44 10.65 -13.19 27.55
N GLY A 45 9.32 -13.34 27.50
CA GLY A 45 8.40 -12.32 26.98
C GLY A 45 8.40 -12.16 25.45
N VAL A 46 9.28 -12.87 24.72
CA VAL A 46 9.35 -12.78 23.25
C VAL A 46 8.11 -13.37 22.59
N GLU A 47 7.60 -14.50 23.07
CA GLU A 47 6.37 -15.09 22.51
C GLU A 47 5.15 -14.20 22.79
N LEU A 48 5.07 -13.62 23.99
CA LEU A 48 4.02 -12.66 24.33
C LEU A 48 4.05 -11.41 23.45
N LEU A 49 5.26 -10.89 23.15
CA LEU A 49 5.43 -9.78 22.20
C LEU A 49 4.91 -10.18 20.81
N LYS A 50 5.29 -11.36 20.32
CA LYS A 50 4.85 -11.87 19.02
C LYS A 50 3.33 -12.03 18.96
N ASP A 51 2.72 -12.63 19.98
CA ASP A 51 1.26 -12.81 20.05
C ASP A 51 0.53 -11.46 20.09
N THR A 52 1.09 -10.49 20.84
CA THR A 52 0.55 -9.13 20.88
C THR A 52 0.58 -8.50 19.50
N LEU A 53 1.72 -8.52 18.80
CA LEU A 53 1.82 -7.96 17.46
C LEU A 53 0.88 -8.68 16.48
N VAL A 54 0.84 -10.01 16.49
CA VAL A 54 -0.03 -10.79 15.61
C VAL A 54 -1.49 -10.44 15.83
N ARG A 55 -1.95 -10.33 17.08
CA ARG A 55 -3.32 -9.96 17.40
C ARG A 55 -3.69 -8.60 16.84
N GLU A 56 -2.87 -7.59 17.07
CA GLU A 56 -3.15 -6.22 16.62
C GLU A 56 -3.16 -6.13 15.08
N PHE A 57 -2.18 -6.75 14.40
CA PHE A 57 -2.11 -6.72 12.94
C PHE A 57 -3.16 -7.60 12.24
N SER A 58 -3.65 -8.65 12.91
CA SER A 58 -4.69 -9.53 12.36
C SER A 58 -6.09 -8.94 12.50
N GLN A 59 -6.35 -8.21 13.59
CA GLN A 59 -7.65 -7.58 13.84
C GLN A 59 -7.91 -6.37 12.93
N GLU A 60 -6.88 -5.62 12.54
CA GLU A 60 -7.07 -4.40 11.73
C GLU A 60 -7.33 -4.66 10.22
N LYS A 61 -7.01 -5.83 9.64
CA LYS A 61 -6.97 -5.94 8.15
C LYS A 61 -7.42 -7.25 7.50
N VAL A 62 -7.62 -8.35 8.22
CA VAL A 62 -7.78 -9.66 7.55
C VAL A 62 -9.24 -10.13 7.46
N LEU A 63 -10.13 -9.71 8.36
CA LEU A 63 -11.47 -10.30 8.49
C LEU A 63 -12.56 -9.71 7.58
N GLU A 64 -12.31 -8.59 6.89
CA GLU A 64 -13.35 -7.92 6.07
C GLU A 64 -13.06 -7.83 4.57
N ARG A 65 -11.95 -8.40 4.07
CA ARG A 65 -11.62 -8.31 2.65
C ARG A 65 -11.72 -9.67 1.97
N GLU A 66 -12.94 -10.01 1.55
CA GLU A 66 -13.19 -11.01 0.49
C GLU A 66 -12.62 -10.58 -0.90
N GLY A 67 -11.74 -9.57 -0.94
CA GLY A 67 -11.12 -9.04 -2.14
C GLY A 67 -9.76 -9.66 -2.41
N ALA A 68 -9.44 -9.88 -3.69
CA ALA A 68 -8.12 -10.29 -4.12
C ALA A 68 -7.04 -9.33 -3.58
N PHE A 69 -6.02 -9.87 -2.92
CA PHE A 69 -4.89 -9.09 -2.43
C PHE A 69 -4.01 -8.65 -3.61
N VAL A 70 -3.89 -7.34 -3.81
CA VAL A 70 -2.91 -6.77 -4.74
C VAL A 70 -1.56 -6.77 -4.04
N THR A 71 -0.74 -7.81 -4.29
CA THR A 71 0.58 -7.98 -3.65
C THR A 71 1.72 -7.41 -4.49
N SER A 72 1.45 -7.05 -5.75
CA SER A 72 2.45 -6.51 -6.67
C SER A 72 2.27 -5.01 -6.84
N ILE A 73 3.32 -4.24 -6.57
CA ILE A 73 3.41 -2.79 -6.87
C ILE A 73 3.06 -2.52 -8.34
N ARG A 74 3.41 -3.45 -9.25
CA ARG A 74 3.03 -3.37 -10.66
C ARG A 74 1.52 -3.42 -10.85
N HIS A 75 0.85 -4.37 -10.20
CA HIS A 75 -0.60 -4.52 -10.31
C HIS A 75 -1.32 -3.32 -9.69
N GLU A 76 -0.84 -2.85 -8.53
CA GLU A 76 -1.36 -1.65 -7.87
C GLU A 76 -1.31 -0.44 -8.81
N LYS A 77 -0.16 -0.21 -9.45
CA LYS A 77 0.00 0.87 -10.42
C LYS A 77 -0.99 0.77 -11.59
N LEU A 78 -1.09 -0.40 -12.23
CA LEU A 78 -1.97 -0.59 -13.39
C LEU A 78 -3.46 -0.44 -13.03
N ILE A 79 -3.85 -0.95 -11.85
CA ILE A 79 -5.21 -0.74 -11.34
C ILE A 79 -5.47 0.74 -11.08
N GLY A 80 -4.50 1.45 -10.49
CA GLY A 80 -4.57 2.89 -10.28
C GLY A 80 -4.73 3.67 -11.59
N GLU A 81 -3.97 3.32 -12.63
CA GLU A 81 -4.07 3.91 -13.96
C GLU A 81 -5.44 3.66 -14.60
N ALA A 82 -5.97 2.42 -14.51
CA ALA A 82 -7.29 2.07 -15.02
C ALA A 82 -8.41 2.86 -14.30
N LEU A 83 -8.32 2.99 -12.98
CA LEU A 83 -9.28 3.77 -12.17
C LEU A 83 -9.25 5.26 -12.53
N GLN A 84 -8.06 5.83 -12.68
CA GLN A 84 -7.91 7.23 -13.09
C GLN A 84 -8.50 7.47 -14.48
N ALA A 85 -8.20 6.61 -15.45
CA ALA A 85 -8.73 6.70 -16.80
C ALA A 85 -10.27 6.56 -16.81
N THR A 86 -10.81 5.59 -16.08
CA THR A 86 -12.27 5.43 -15.94
C THR A 86 -12.93 6.65 -15.30
N SER A 87 -12.27 7.28 -14.32
CA SER A 87 -12.78 8.51 -13.72
C SER A 87 -12.82 9.66 -14.73
N ARG A 88 -11.83 9.76 -15.61
CA ARG A 88 -11.83 10.76 -16.70
C ARG A 88 -12.94 10.49 -17.71
N VAL A 89 -13.17 9.23 -18.11
CA VAL A 89 -14.34 8.86 -18.94
C VAL A 89 -15.63 9.37 -18.33
N ARG A 90 -15.85 9.11 -17.03
CA ARG A 90 -17.04 9.57 -16.32
C ARG A 90 -17.16 11.09 -16.32
N GLN A 91 -16.06 11.79 -16.07
CA GLN A 91 -16.03 13.26 -16.09
C GLN A 91 -16.34 13.80 -17.49
N SER A 92 -15.69 13.30 -18.53
CA SER A 92 -15.91 13.73 -19.92
C SER A 92 -17.35 13.50 -20.38
N LEU A 93 -17.99 12.41 -19.93
CA LEU A 93 -19.41 12.16 -20.18
C LEU A 93 -20.31 13.19 -19.48
N GLN A 94 -20.01 13.54 -18.22
CA GLN A 94 -20.76 14.56 -17.47
C GLN A 94 -20.61 15.95 -18.08
N GLU A 95 -19.43 16.27 -18.60
CA GLU A 95 -19.10 17.53 -19.26
C GLU A 95 -19.58 17.57 -20.72
N GLN A 96 -20.21 16.50 -21.23
CA GLN A 96 -20.69 16.40 -22.62
C GLN A 96 -19.58 16.63 -23.64
N MET A 97 -18.37 16.18 -23.32
CA MET A 97 -17.22 16.28 -24.22
C MET A 97 -17.45 15.47 -25.50
N PRO A 98 -16.81 15.85 -26.61
CA PRO A 98 -16.86 15.08 -27.86
C PRO A 98 -16.49 13.62 -27.64
N HIS A 99 -17.14 12.73 -28.41
CA HIS A 99 -16.95 11.29 -28.27
C HIS A 99 -15.50 10.85 -28.47
N GLU A 100 -14.72 11.58 -29.25
CA GLU A 100 -13.29 11.34 -29.47
C GLU A 100 -12.49 11.41 -28.17
N ILE A 101 -12.82 12.35 -27.27
CA ILE A 101 -12.16 12.51 -25.97
C ILE A 101 -12.55 11.36 -25.04
N VAL A 102 -13.83 11.00 -25.01
CA VAL A 102 -14.34 9.87 -24.22
C VAL A 102 -13.69 8.56 -24.66
N LEU A 103 -13.56 8.35 -25.97
CA LEU A 103 -12.92 7.16 -26.55
C LEU A 103 -11.45 7.07 -26.15
N LEU A 104 -10.71 8.18 -26.17
CA LEU A 104 -9.30 8.20 -25.76
C LEU A 104 -9.11 7.68 -24.33
N ASP A 105 -9.93 8.12 -23.38
CA ASP A 105 -9.85 7.67 -22.00
C ASP A 105 -10.35 6.22 -21.79
N LEU A 106 -11.30 5.76 -22.62
CA LEU A 106 -11.70 4.35 -22.65
C LEU A 106 -10.55 3.45 -23.14
N TYR A 107 -9.81 3.86 -24.18
CA TYR A 107 -8.62 3.13 -24.65
C TYR A 107 -7.53 3.09 -23.57
N ALA A 108 -7.29 4.19 -22.86
CA ALA A 108 -6.33 4.21 -21.75
C ALA A 108 -6.73 3.23 -20.63
N THR A 109 -8.03 3.14 -20.33
CA THR A 109 -8.57 2.17 -19.36
C THR A 109 -8.30 0.73 -19.81
N LEU A 110 -8.64 0.40 -21.06
CA LEU A 110 -8.42 -0.92 -21.65
C LEU A 110 -6.94 -1.31 -21.65
N ARG A 111 -6.05 -0.41 -22.04
CA ARG A 111 -4.60 -0.65 -22.06
C ARG A 111 -4.06 -1.05 -20.69
N ALA A 112 -4.46 -0.34 -19.63
CA ALA A 112 -4.04 -0.66 -18.27
C ALA A 112 -4.56 -2.03 -17.80
N LEU A 113 -5.78 -2.40 -18.20
CA LEU A 113 -6.36 -3.72 -17.90
C LEU A 113 -5.69 -4.85 -18.70
N ASN A 114 -5.37 -4.65 -19.97
CA ASN A 114 -4.67 -5.63 -20.80
C ASN A 114 -3.26 -5.89 -20.25
N ALA A 115 -2.55 -4.84 -19.86
CA ALA A 115 -1.26 -4.96 -19.19
C ALA A 115 -1.36 -5.67 -17.83
N LEU A 116 -2.50 -5.56 -17.14
CA LEU A 116 -2.75 -6.25 -15.88
C LEU A 116 -2.94 -7.76 -16.11
N THR A 117 -3.72 -8.15 -17.13
CA THR A 117 -3.98 -9.56 -17.51
C THR A 117 -2.83 -10.21 -18.29
N GLY A 118 -1.90 -9.40 -18.80
CA GLY A 118 -0.79 -9.86 -19.66
C GLY A 118 -1.22 -10.09 -21.11
N GLU A 119 -2.42 -9.64 -21.48
CA GLU A 119 -2.85 -9.62 -22.87
C GLU A 119 -2.07 -8.53 -23.62
N THR A 120 -1.36 -8.93 -24.67
CA THR A 120 -0.76 -8.00 -25.62
C THR A 120 -1.76 -7.80 -26.74
N THR A 121 -2.28 -6.59 -26.92
CA THR A 121 -3.19 -6.33 -28.04
C THR A 121 -2.41 -5.99 -29.30
N VAL A 122 -3.08 -6.06 -30.45
CA VAL A 122 -2.50 -5.63 -31.72
C VAL A 122 -2.12 -4.15 -31.65
N GLU A 123 -2.88 -3.33 -30.91
CA GLU A 123 -2.53 -1.93 -30.67
C GLU A 123 -1.22 -1.76 -29.90
N ASP A 124 -0.89 -2.60 -28.92
CA ASP A 124 0.40 -2.51 -28.20
C ASP A 124 1.61 -2.81 -29.11
N ILE A 125 1.43 -3.70 -30.08
CA ILE A 125 2.43 -4.01 -31.11
C ILE A 125 2.57 -2.82 -32.06
N LEU A 126 1.45 -2.24 -32.51
CA LEU A 126 1.45 -1.10 -33.41
C LEU A 126 2.02 0.16 -32.73
N ASP A 127 1.66 0.44 -31.48
CA ASP A 127 2.21 1.53 -30.68
C ASP A 127 3.74 1.41 -30.54
N ASN A 128 4.27 0.22 -30.28
CA ASN A 128 5.71 -0.01 -30.23
C ASN A 128 6.39 0.24 -31.58
N ILE A 129 5.79 -0.23 -32.68
CA ILE A 129 6.32 -0.01 -34.04
C ILE A 129 6.32 1.49 -34.37
N PHE A 130 5.26 2.23 -34.03
CA PHE A 130 5.12 3.64 -34.38
C PHE A 130 5.76 4.61 -33.38
N SER A 131 6.07 4.16 -32.15
CA SER A 131 6.77 4.96 -31.12
C SER A 131 8.18 5.41 -31.52
N THR A 132 8.79 4.76 -32.50
CA THR A 132 10.11 5.11 -33.05
C THR A 132 10.06 5.90 -34.36
N PHE A 133 8.87 6.14 -34.92
CA PHE A 133 8.71 7.01 -36.07
C PHE A 133 8.41 8.44 -35.59
N CYS A 134 9.36 9.35 -35.78
CA CYS A 134 9.06 10.77 -35.69
C CYS A 134 7.90 11.09 -36.63
N ILE A 135 6.81 11.68 -36.10
CA ILE A 135 5.75 12.26 -36.92
C ILE A 135 6.38 13.43 -37.68
N GLY A 136 6.74 13.15 -38.93
CA GLY A 136 7.38 14.07 -39.84
C GLY A 136 6.54 14.23 -41.10
N LYS A 137 5.38 14.87 -40.96
CA LYS A 137 4.79 15.84 -41.89
C LYS A 137 3.51 16.43 -41.31
#